data_AF-A0A8T4UQP7-F1
#
_entry.id   AF-A0A8T4UQP7-F1
#
_cell.length_a   1.000
_cell.length_b   1.000
_cell.length_c   1.000
_cell.angle_alpha   90.00
_cell.angle_beta   90.00
_cell.angle_gamma   90.00
#
_symmetry.space_group_name_H-M   'P 1'
#
loop_
_entity.id
_entity.type
_entity.pdbx_description
1 polymer ?
#
loop_
_entity_poly.entity_id
_entity_poly.type
_entity_poly.pdbx_seq_one_letter_code
_entity_poly.pdbx_strand_id
1 'polypeptide(L)'
;MDDYVFVKKRILIKLVNLRMWGGKHTKIRNLSKGFPDNFLSRRENQKLMQKVIKDLMNEEILLAKKSTGEIHISLNPRKISEIKNFIENAN
;
A
#
# COMPACT_ATOMS: atom_id res chain seq x y z
N MET A 1 -15.59 7.67 -5.14
CA MET A 1 -14.25 7.07 -5.09
C MET A 1 -14.31 5.64 -5.59
N ASP A 2 -13.58 5.33 -6.66
CA ASP A 2 -13.37 3.96 -7.14
C ASP A 2 -12.71 3.11 -6.03
N ASP A 3 -13.14 1.85 -5.83
CA ASP A 3 -12.59 0.94 -4.81
C ASP A 3 -11.07 0.79 -4.93
N TYR A 4 -10.54 0.79 -6.16
CA TYR A 4 -9.11 0.78 -6.43
C TYR A 4 -8.42 2.00 -5.83
N VAL A 5 -8.96 3.19 -6.10
CA VAL A 5 -8.43 4.46 -5.60
C VAL A 5 -8.53 4.50 -4.08
N PHE A 6 -9.64 4.00 -3.51
CA PHE A 6 -9.84 3.88 -2.06
C PHE A 6 -8.75 3.02 -1.42
N VAL A 7 -8.54 1.80 -1.92
CA VAL A 7 -7.53 0.88 -1.39
C VAL A 7 -6.12 1.46 -1.55
N LYS A 8 -5.78 2.00 -2.73
CA LYS A 8 -4.48 2.65 -3.01
C LYS A 8 -4.22 3.78 -2.01
N LYS A 9 -5.19 4.70 -1.85
CA LYS A 9 -5.08 5.84 -0.93
C LYS A 9 -4.92 5.38 0.53
N ARG A 10 -5.70 4.40 0.98
CA ARG A 10 -5.62 3.86 2.36
C ARG A 10 -4.26 3.22 2.65
N ILE A 11 -3.72 2.43 1.71
CA ILE A 11 -2.38 1.82 1.85
C ILE A 11 -1.31 2.91 1.97
N LEU A 12 -1.34 3.89 1.06
CA LEU A 12 -0.32 4.95 1.04
C LEU A 12 -0.37 5.82 2.29
N ILE A 13 -1.56 6.29 2.71
CA ILE A 13 -1.74 7.06 3.95
C ILE A 13 -1.18 6.29 5.15
N LYS A 14 -1.50 5.00 5.25
CA LYS A 14 -1.00 4.16 6.35
C LYS A 14 0.52 4.12 6.40
N LEU A 15 1.17 3.88 5.26
CA LEU A 15 2.63 3.78 5.21
C LEU A 15 3.30 5.14 5.44
N VAL A 16 2.71 6.23 4.94
CA VAL A 16 3.16 7.61 5.19
C VAL A 16 3.11 7.92 6.67
N ASN A 17 1.97 7.66 7.34
CA ASN A 17 1.78 7.90 8.77
C ASN A 17 2.78 7.10 9.62
N LEU A 18 3.09 5.88 9.20
CA LEU A 18 4.08 5.02 9.86
C LEU A 18 5.54 5.35 9.48
N ARG A 19 5.75 6.33 8.59
CA ARG A 19 7.06 6.74 8.05
C ARG A 19 7.84 5.58 7.43
N MET A 20 7.15 4.68 6.74
CA MET A 20 7.73 3.48 6.13
C MET A 20 8.45 3.83 4.82
N TRP A 21 9.56 4.56 4.91
CA TRP A 21 10.34 5.02 3.76
C TRP A 21 11.65 4.25 3.64
N GLY A 22 11.94 3.71 2.45
CA GLY A 22 13.20 3.07 2.12
C GLY A 22 13.62 1.99 3.12
N GLY A 23 14.57 2.33 3.99
CA GLY A 23 15.12 1.42 5.01
C GLY A 23 14.11 0.93 6.06
N LYS A 24 13.03 1.67 6.33
CA LYS A 24 11.97 1.24 7.27
C LYS A 24 10.85 0.52 6.51
N HIS A 25 10.57 -0.72 6.88
CA HIS A 25 9.72 -1.63 6.11
C HIS A 25 8.75 -2.44 7.01
N THR A 26 7.66 -2.93 6.43
CA THR A 26 6.65 -3.76 7.10
C THR A 26 6.33 -5.00 6.28
N LYS A 27 5.88 -6.08 6.92
CA LYS A 27 5.38 -7.27 6.22
C LYS A 27 4.18 -6.88 5.34
N ILE A 28 4.10 -7.41 4.11
CA ILE A 28 3.00 -7.17 3.18
C ILE A 28 1.63 -7.49 3.80
N ARG A 29 1.54 -8.56 4.60
CA ARG A 29 0.32 -8.97 5.32
C ARG A 29 -0.19 -7.93 6.33
N ASN A 30 0.66 -7.00 6.78
CA ASN A 30 0.21 -5.95 7.69
C ASN A 30 -0.56 -4.85 6.94
N LEU A 31 -0.52 -4.79 5.61
CA LEU A 31 -1.25 -3.77 4.85
C LEU A 31 -2.76 -3.87 5.00
N SER A 32 -3.30 -5.09 5.16
CA SER A 32 -4.72 -5.32 5.40
C SER A 32 -5.21 -4.80 6.75
N LYS A 33 -4.33 -4.70 7.75
CA LYS A 33 -4.72 -4.25 9.10
C LYS A 33 -5.27 -2.81 9.06
N GLY A 34 -6.43 -2.56 9.65
CA GLY A 34 -7.06 -1.24 9.66
C GLY A 34 -7.94 -0.94 8.45
N PHE A 35 -8.15 -1.92 7.56
CA PHE A 35 -9.35 -1.93 6.73
C PHE A 35 -10.53 -2.49 7.54
N PRO A 36 -11.76 -2.01 7.30
CA PRO A 36 -12.96 -2.57 7.93
C PRO A 36 -13.14 -4.07 7.65
N ASP A 37 -13.58 -4.83 8.64
CA ASP A 37 -13.75 -6.29 8.50
C ASP A 37 -14.78 -6.65 7.43
N ASN A 38 -15.86 -5.86 7.32
CA ASN A 38 -16.87 -6.01 6.27
C ASN A 38 -16.34 -5.73 4.85
N PHE A 39 -15.24 -4.97 4.73
CA PHE A 39 -14.56 -4.76 3.45
C PHE A 39 -13.70 -5.98 3.12
N LEU A 40 -12.92 -6.48 4.07
CA LEU A 40 -11.99 -7.60 3.86
C LEU A 40 -12.66 -8.97 3.80
N SER A 41 -13.88 -9.13 4.34
CA SER A 41 -14.65 -10.38 4.26
C SER A 41 -15.01 -10.76 2.83
N ARG A 42 -15.04 -9.77 1.93
CA ARG A 42 -15.35 -9.95 0.51
C ARG A 42 -14.12 -10.42 -0.27
N ARG A 43 -14.25 -11.52 -0.99
CA ARG A 43 -13.15 -12.13 -1.76
C ARG A 43 -12.63 -11.20 -2.86
N GLU A 44 -13.53 -10.45 -3.50
CA GLU A 44 -13.21 -9.46 -4.52
C GLU A 44 -12.31 -8.35 -3.97
N ASN A 45 -12.55 -7.89 -2.74
CA ASN A 45 -11.75 -6.84 -2.10
C ASN A 45 -10.36 -7.33 -1.69
N GLN A 46 -10.26 -8.60 -1.27
CA GLN A 46 -8.95 -9.22 -1.02
C GLN A 46 -8.12 -9.30 -2.32
N LYS A 47 -8.75 -9.71 -3.42
CA LYS A 47 -8.09 -9.74 -4.75
C LYS A 47 -7.71 -8.34 -5.21
N LEU A 48 -8.60 -7.36 -5.04
CA LEU A 48 -8.34 -5.96 -5.36
C LEU A 48 -7.13 -5.43 -4.58
N MET A 49 -7.05 -5.71 -3.28
CA MET A 49 -5.90 -5.29 -2.48
C MET A 49 -4.59 -5.92 -2.95
N GLN A 50 -4.59 -7.22 -3.27
CA GLN A 50 -3.42 -7.87 -3.85
C GLN A 50 -3.02 -7.25 -5.19
N LYS A 51 -4.00 -6.92 -6.04
CA LYS A 51 -3.79 -6.22 -7.31
C LYS A 51 -3.16 -4.84 -7.08
N VAL A 52 -3.75 -4.01 -6.21
CA VAL A 52 -3.24 -2.67 -5.89
C VAL A 52 -1.81 -2.74 -5.37
N ILE A 53 -1.49 -3.69 -4.48
CA ILE A 53 -0.12 -3.84 -3.97
C ILE A 53 0.84 -4.22 -5.10
N LYS A 54 0.43 -5.13 -5.99
CA LYS A 54 1.24 -5.51 -7.16
C LYS A 54 1.48 -4.33 -8.11
N ASP A 55 0.44 -3.56 -8.41
CA ASP A 55 0.55 -2.39 -9.28
C ASP A 55 1.48 -1.33 -8.66
N LEU A 56 1.34 -1.06 -7.36
CA LEU A 56 2.23 -0.15 -6.63
C LEU A 56 3.70 -0.61 -6.63
N MET A 57 3.96 -1.91 -6.63
CA MET A 57 5.33 -2.45 -6.78
C MET A 57 5.84 -2.29 -8.22
N ASN A 58 4.99 -2.52 -9.21
CA ASN A 58 5.35 -2.34 -10.63
C ASN A 58 5.61 -0.86 -10.98
N GLU A 59 4.87 0.06 -10.36
CA GLU A 59 5.06 1.52 -10.48
C GLU A 59 6.27 2.04 -9.67
N GLU A 60 7.01 1.15 -9.00
CA GLU A 60 8.10 1.46 -8.06
C GLU A 60 7.69 2.43 -6.94
N ILE A 61 6.40 2.55 -6.63
CA ILE A 61 5.92 3.31 -5.46
C ILE A 61 6.22 2.52 -4.17
N LEU A 62 6.04 1.19 -4.23
CA LEU A 62 6.44 0.27 -3.16
C LEU A 62 7.73 -0.46 -3.54
N LEU A 63 8.70 -0.42 -2.63
CA LEU A 63 9.92 -1.21 -2.70
C LEU A 63 9.71 -2.51 -1.94
N ALA A 64 9.84 -3.64 -2.64
CA ALA A 64 9.78 -4.96 -2.03
C ALA A 64 11.18 -5.44 -1.61
N LYS A 65 11.30 -5.93 -0.38
CA LYS A 65 12.50 -6.59 0.13
C LYS A 65 12.13 -7.97 0.65
N LYS A 66 12.76 -9.01 0.10
CA LYS A 66 12.69 -10.36 0.68
C LYS A 66 13.50 -10.37 1.98
N SER A 67 12.87 -10.79 3.07
CA SER A 67 13.50 -10.99 4.37
C SER A 67 13.05 -12.32 4.93
N THR A 68 13.98 -13.26 5.11
CA THR A 68 13.73 -14.51 5.87
C THR A 68 12.41 -15.22 5.52
N GLY A 69 12.15 -15.45 4.22
CA GLY A 69 10.92 -16.13 3.74
C GLY A 69 9.68 -15.25 3.62
N GLU A 70 9.72 -14.00 4.07
CA GLU A 70 8.62 -13.05 3.98
C GLU A 70 8.94 -11.87 3.04
N ILE A 71 7.90 -11.29 2.44
CA ILE A 71 8.02 -10.06 1.65
C ILE A 71 7.68 -8.88 2.54
N HIS A 72 8.66 -8.00 2.70
CA HIS A 72 8.47 -6.71 3.34
C HIS A 72 8.42 -5.61 2.29
N ILE A 73 7.70 -4.55 2.60
CA ILE A 73 7.48 -3.40 1.72
C ILE A 73 7.75 -2.08 2.45
N SER A 74 8.26 -1.11 1.70
CA SER A 74 8.39 0.29 2.10
C SER A 74 8.01 1.19 0.94
N LEU A 75 7.69 2.46 1.22
CA LEU A 75 7.50 3.49 0.23
C LEU A 75 8.85 3.88 -0.38
N ASN A 76 8.87 4.11 -1.69
CA ASN A 76 10.02 4.61 -2.39
C ASN A 76 10.24 6.11 -2.09
N PRO A 77 11.36 6.51 -1.45
CA PRO A 77 11.64 7.92 -1.16
C PRO A 77 11.74 8.80 -2.42
N ARG A 78 12.06 8.21 -3.59
CA ARG A 78 12.12 8.94 -4.86
C ARG A 78 10.74 9.33 -5.41
N LYS A 79 9.67 8.78 -4.83
CA LYS A 79 8.28 8.96 -5.26
C LYS A 79 7.46 9.82 -4.28
N ILE A 80 8.11 10.52 -3.33
CA ILE A 80 7.41 11.29 -2.28
C ILE A 80 6.39 12.28 -2.85
N SER A 81 6.77 13.10 -3.82
CA SER A 81 5.88 14.11 -4.40
C SER A 81 4.68 13.46 -5.08
N GLU A 82 4.90 12.39 -5.84
CA GLU A 82 3.83 11.63 -6.50
C GLU A 82 2.84 11.02 -5.49
N ILE A 83 3.36 10.39 -4.43
CA ILE A 83 2.57 9.77 -3.36
C ILE A 83 1.72 10.83 -2.63
N LYS A 84 2.33 11.96 -2.25
CA LYS A 84 1.63 13.03 -1.54
C LYS A 84 0.55 13.68 -2.42
N ASN A 85 0.89 14.00 -3.67
CA ASN A 85 -0.06 14.56 -4.63
C ASN A 85 -1.25 13.61 -4.85
N PHE A 86 -1.01 12.30 -4.97
CA PHE A 86 -2.09 11.32 -5.08
C PHE A 86 -2.99 11.31 -3.83
N ILE A 87 -2.41 11.31 -2.62
CA ILE A 87 -3.18 11.32 -1.37
C ILE A 87 -4.03 12.59 -1.25
N GLU A 88 -3.48 13.75 -1.59
CA GLU A 88 -4.18 15.03 -1.45
C GLU A 88 -5.32 15.19 -2.47
N ASN A 89 -5.10 14.75 -3.72
CA ASN A 89 -6.01 15.05 -4.83
C ASN A 89 -6.94 13.89 -5.26
N ALA A 90 -6.71 12.66 -4.80
CA ALA A 90 -7.58 11.54 -5.15
C ALA A 90 -8.94 11.64 -4.42
N ASN A 91 -10.03 11.78 -5.19
CA ASN A 91 -11.43 11.82 -4.74
C ASN A 91 -12.23 10.58 -5.18
#